data_AF-A0A7K3S2U9-F1
#
_entry.id   AF-A0A7K3S2U9-F1
#
_cell.length_a   1.000
_cell.length_b   1.000
_cell.length_c   1.000
_cell.angle_alpha   90.00
_cell.angle_beta   90.00
_cell.angle_gamma   90.00
#
_symmetry.space_group_name_H-M   'P 1'
#
loop_
_entity.id
_entity.type
_entity.pdbx_description
1 polymer ?
#
loop_
_entity_poly.entity_id
_entity_poly.type
_entity_poly.pdbx_seq_one_letter_code
_entity_poly.pdbx_strand_id
1 'polypeptide(L)'
;PGPWTARTDRADGLPDEEFAARVRAFAGYDHPALADPEMRELLLPALRADVRLHETYVPSTDRPLSVPVLSVRGREDALVGAAEAAEWGRATTGKLTVAEPAGGHMYLAERPEELLELVAAEVRATRDR
;
A
#
# COMPACT_ATOMS: atom_id res chain seq x y z
N PRO A 1 -2.23 2.45 5.15
CA PRO A 1 -2.29 2.88 6.58
C PRO A 1 -1.08 2.35 7.35
N GLY A 2 -0.91 2.76 8.62
CA GLY A 2 0.12 2.22 9.50
C GLY A 2 -0.12 0.73 9.84
N PRO A 3 0.89 0.03 10.40
CA PRO A 3 0.82 -1.42 10.55
C PRO A 3 -0.18 -1.90 11.61
N TRP A 4 -0.70 -1.04 12.48
CA TRP A 4 -1.75 -1.41 13.45
C TRP A 4 -3.15 -0.94 13.07
N THR A 5 -3.28 -0.27 11.93
CA THR A 5 -4.53 0.35 11.49
C THR A 5 -5.06 -0.40 10.29
N ALA A 6 -6.05 -1.26 10.53
CA ALA A 6 -6.75 -1.96 9.47
C ALA A 6 -7.68 -0.99 8.70
N ARG A 7 -7.79 -1.19 7.39
CA ARG A 7 -8.78 -0.46 6.59
C ARG A 7 -10.19 -0.89 6.98
N THR A 8 -11.11 0.06 7.03
CA THR A 8 -12.52 -0.21 7.33
C THR A 8 -13.29 -0.67 6.08
N ASP A 9 -12.92 -0.16 4.91
CA ASP A 9 -13.52 -0.56 3.63
C ASP A 9 -12.91 -1.87 3.16
N ARG A 10 -13.73 -2.94 3.18
CA ARG A 10 -13.32 -4.32 2.92
C ARG A 10 -13.98 -4.93 1.68
N ALA A 11 -13.24 -5.76 0.95
CA ALA A 11 -13.70 -6.52 -0.20
C ALA A 11 -13.76 -8.04 0.05
N ASP A 12 -13.10 -8.55 1.10
CA ASP A 12 -13.17 -9.97 1.44
C ASP A 12 -14.63 -10.42 1.66
N GLY A 13 -14.95 -11.62 1.20
CA GLY A 13 -16.30 -12.19 1.26
C GLY A 13 -17.34 -11.61 0.27
N LEU A 14 -17.02 -10.56 -0.49
CA LEU A 14 -17.94 -10.06 -1.53
C LEU A 14 -18.07 -11.04 -2.71
N PRO A 15 -19.22 -11.06 -3.42
CA PRO A 15 -19.37 -11.74 -4.71
C PRO A 15 -18.38 -11.25 -5.78
N ASP A 16 -18.09 -12.04 -6.81
CA ASP A 16 -17.00 -11.75 -7.78
C ASP A 16 -17.11 -10.37 -8.45
N GLU A 17 -18.30 -9.95 -8.86
CA GLU A 17 -18.51 -8.64 -9.49
C GLU A 17 -18.25 -7.49 -8.50
N GLU A 18 -18.78 -7.59 -7.29
CA GLU A 18 -18.61 -6.59 -6.24
C GLU A 18 -17.17 -6.54 -5.73
N PHE A 19 -16.53 -7.70 -5.60
CA PHE A 19 -15.11 -7.84 -5.27
C PHE A 19 -14.25 -7.14 -6.33
N ALA A 20 -14.46 -7.44 -7.61
CA ALA A 20 -13.70 -6.83 -8.69
C ALA A 20 -13.90 -5.31 -8.75
N ALA A 21 -15.15 -4.84 -8.61
CA ALA A 21 -15.45 -3.41 -8.56
C ALA A 21 -14.75 -2.72 -7.37
N ARG A 22 -14.72 -3.38 -6.21
CA ARG A 22 -14.04 -2.84 -5.03
C ARG A 22 -12.53 -2.80 -5.19
N VAL A 23 -11.91 -3.85 -5.74
CA VAL A 23 -10.47 -3.88 -6.02
C VAL A 23 -10.09 -2.79 -7.02
N ARG A 24 -10.90 -2.57 -8.07
CA ARG A 24 -10.70 -1.45 -9.02
C ARG A 24 -10.76 -0.10 -8.32
N ALA A 25 -11.73 0.09 -7.42
CA ALA A 25 -11.85 1.32 -6.64
C ALA A 25 -10.64 1.53 -5.70
N PHE A 26 -10.10 0.46 -5.12
CA PHE A 26 -8.87 0.53 -4.32
C PHE A 26 -7.66 0.88 -5.18
N ALA A 27 -7.43 0.14 -6.25
CA ALA A 27 -6.29 0.40 -7.12
C ALA A 27 -6.42 1.77 -7.81
N GLY A 28 -7.62 2.35 -7.95
CA GLY A 28 -7.81 3.51 -8.82
C GLY A 28 -7.46 3.22 -10.29
N TYR A 29 -7.36 1.93 -10.63
CA TYR A 29 -6.89 1.43 -11.91
C TYR A 29 -7.74 0.22 -12.32
N ASP A 30 -8.16 0.22 -13.59
CA ASP A 30 -8.97 -0.85 -14.18
C ASP A 30 -8.16 -1.57 -15.26
N HIS A 31 -7.68 -2.77 -14.94
CA HIS A 31 -6.91 -3.57 -15.89
C HIS A 31 -7.85 -4.32 -16.85
N PRO A 32 -7.67 -4.22 -18.19
CA PRO A 32 -8.56 -4.86 -19.17
C PRO A 32 -8.73 -6.37 -18.99
N ALA A 33 -7.72 -7.06 -18.46
CA ALA A 33 -7.80 -8.49 -18.16
C ALA A 33 -8.90 -8.85 -17.15
N LEU A 34 -9.37 -7.92 -16.31
CA LEU A 34 -10.50 -8.17 -15.42
C LEU A 34 -11.86 -8.07 -16.12
N ALA A 35 -11.90 -7.60 -17.36
CA ALA A 35 -13.11 -7.59 -18.20
C ALA A 35 -13.19 -8.81 -19.13
N ASP A 36 -12.08 -9.51 -19.34
CA ASP A 36 -12.04 -10.77 -20.09
C ASP A 36 -12.43 -11.94 -19.17
N PRO A 37 -13.47 -12.74 -19.49
CA PRO A 37 -13.97 -13.80 -18.62
C PRO A 37 -12.93 -14.88 -18.28
N GLU A 38 -12.12 -15.31 -19.24
CA GLU A 38 -11.12 -16.37 -19.04
C GLU A 38 -9.99 -15.87 -18.15
N MET A 39 -9.50 -14.65 -18.41
CA MET A 39 -8.48 -14.02 -17.57
C MET A 39 -9.01 -13.74 -16.17
N ARG A 40 -10.26 -13.33 -16.04
CA ARG A 40 -10.89 -13.06 -14.73
C ARG A 40 -10.98 -14.32 -13.88
N GLU A 41 -11.36 -15.46 -14.46
CA GLU A 41 -11.40 -16.75 -13.77
C GLU A 41 -10.01 -17.14 -13.24
N LEU A 42 -8.94 -16.83 -13.98
CA LEU A 42 -7.56 -17.09 -13.57
C LEU A 42 -7.03 -16.11 -12.50
N LEU A 43 -7.42 -14.83 -12.57
CA LEU A 43 -6.88 -13.78 -11.69
C LEU A 43 -7.61 -13.66 -10.35
N LEU A 44 -8.93 -13.88 -10.32
CA LEU A 44 -9.75 -13.70 -9.12
C LEU A 44 -9.28 -14.52 -7.92
N PRO A 45 -8.89 -15.81 -8.04
CA PRO A 45 -8.44 -16.58 -6.89
C PRO A 45 -7.22 -15.97 -6.20
N ALA A 46 -6.22 -15.52 -6.96
CA ALA A 46 -5.01 -14.89 -6.41
C ALA A 46 -5.33 -13.53 -5.77
N LEU A 47 -6.10 -12.69 -6.47
CA LEU A 47 -6.51 -11.39 -5.94
C LEU A 47 -7.31 -11.52 -4.64
N ARG A 48 -8.21 -12.49 -4.54
CA ARG A 48 -8.97 -12.77 -3.32
C ARG A 48 -8.06 -13.20 -2.17
N ALA A 49 -7.07 -14.04 -2.44
CA ALA A 49 -6.11 -14.46 -1.43
C ALA A 49 -5.30 -13.26 -0.89
N ASP A 50 -4.82 -12.40 -1.78
CA ASP A 50 -4.05 -11.21 -1.40
C ASP A 50 -4.87 -10.20 -0.61
N VAL A 51 -6.11 -9.91 -1.06
CA VAL A 51 -7.03 -9.04 -0.34
C VAL A 51 -7.35 -9.60 1.04
N ARG A 52 -7.65 -10.90 1.14
CA ARG A 52 -7.93 -11.53 2.43
C ARG A 52 -6.73 -11.46 3.35
N LEU A 53 -5.52 -11.70 2.84
CA LEU A 53 -4.28 -11.58 3.62
C LEU A 53 -4.10 -10.16 4.16
N HIS A 54 -4.32 -9.15 3.31
CA HIS A 54 -4.23 -7.75 3.71
C HIS A 54 -5.28 -7.36 4.76
N GLU A 55 -6.54 -7.75 4.56
CA GLU A 55 -7.65 -7.34 5.43
C GLU A 55 -7.74 -8.11 6.75
N THR A 56 -7.15 -9.32 6.80
CA THR A 56 -7.09 -10.12 8.03
C THR A 56 -5.74 -9.98 8.74
N TYR A 57 -4.87 -9.10 8.27
CA TYR A 57 -3.58 -8.83 8.88
C TYR A 57 -3.74 -8.32 10.31
N VAL A 58 -3.04 -9.00 11.23
CA VAL A 58 -2.86 -8.56 12.62
C VAL A 58 -1.36 -8.66 12.94
N PRO A 59 -0.73 -7.58 13.42
CA PRO A 59 0.66 -7.61 13.84
C PRO A 59 0.90 -8.71 14.89
N SER A 60 1.94 -9.52 14.68
CA SER A 60 2.33 -10.57 15.63
C SER A 60 3.15 -10.05 16.81
N THR A 61 3.55 -8.78 16.78
CA THR A 61 4.41 -8.13 17.77
C THR A 61 4.26 -6.61 17.69
N ASP A 62 4.37 -5.94 18.84
CA ASP A 62 4.42 -4.47 18.93
C ASP A 62 5.84 -3.93 19.12
N ARG A 63 6.85 -4.82 19.10
CA ARG A 63 8.26 -4.42 19.26
C ARG A 63 8.74 -3.61 18.06
N PRO A 64 9.20 -2.35 18.24
CA PRO A 64 9.72 -1.55 17.16
C PRO A 64 11.08 -2.07 16.68
N LEU A 65 11.37 -1.84 15.41
CA LEU A 65 12.68 -2.12 14.81
C LEU A 65 13.68 -1.01 15.12
N SER A 66 14.98 -1.31 15.10
CA SER A 66 16.04 -0.33 15.30
C SER A 66 16.57 0.29 14.00
N VAL A 67 15.80 0.21 12.91
CA VAL A 67 16.21 0.67 11.56
C VAL A 67 15.41 1.90 11.13
N PRO A 68 15.98 2.83 10.35
CA PRO A 68 15.20 3.93 9.77
C PRO A 68 14.05 3.41 8.91
N VAL A 69 12.94 4.15 8.89
CA VAL A 69 11.75 3.84 8.06
C VAL A 69 11.43 5.03 7.18
N LEU A 70 11.29 4.79 5.87
CA LEU A 70 10.71 5.72 4.91
C LEU A 70 9.26 5.28 4.65
N SER A 71 8.30 6.10 5.05
CA SER A 71 6.87 5.92 4.74
C SER A 71 6.52 6.85 3.57
N VAL A 72 5.99 6.29 2.48
CA VAL A 72 5.63 7.05 1.27
C VAL A 72 4.15 6.85 0.98
N ARG A 73 3.45 7.94 0.66
CA ARG A 73 2.07 7.91 0.13
C ARG A 73 1.93 8.88 -1.03
N GLY A 74 0.99 8.64 -1.93
CA GLY A 74 0.59 9.67 -2.89
C GLY A 74 -0.07 10.84 -2.17
N ARG A 75 0.25 12.08 -2.54
CA ARG A 75 -0.35 13.28 -1.92
C ARG A 75 -1.86 13.29 -2.06
N GLU A 76 -2.37 12.84 -3.19
CA GLU A 76 -3.79 12.72 -3.53
C GLU A 76 -4.35 11.31 -3.25
N ASP A 77 -3.61 10.43 -2.54
CA ASP A 77 -4.10 9.11 -2.15
C ASP A 77 -5.32 9.24 -1.21
N ALA A 78 -6.46 8.76 -1.68
CA ALA A 78 -7.73 8.74 -0.96
C ALA A 78 -7.90 7.53 -0.03
N LEU A 79 -7.05 6.51 -0.15
CA LEU A 79 -7.11 5.29 0.66
C LEU A 79 -6.22 5.34 1.89
N VAL A 80 -5.17 6.16 1.85
CA VAL A 80 -4.21 6.32 2.95
C VAL A 80 -3.98 7.80 3.18
N GLY A 81 -4.45 8.29 4.33
CA GLY A 81 -4.23 9.66 4.77
C GLY A 81 -2.82 9.91 5.30
N ALA A 82 -2.43 11.19 5.38
CA ALA A 82 -1.13 11.61 5.91
C ALA A 82 -0.89 11.13 7.36
N ALA A 83 -1.91 11.20 8.21
CA ALA A 83 -1.82 10.74 9.60
C ALA A 83 -1.58 9.23 9.67
N GLU A 84 -2.28 8.45 8.86
CA GLU A 84 -2.12 6.99 8.81
C GLU A 84 -0.73 6.60 8.27
N ALA A 85 -0.19 7.34 7.29
CA ALA A 85 1.17 7.10 6.82
C ALA A 85 2.23 7.41 7.88
N ALA A 86 2.01 8.42 8.73
CA ALA A 86 2.91 8.79 9.82
C ALA A 86 2.93 7.76 10.97
N GLU A 87 1.89 6.92 11.12
CA GLU A 87 1.83 5.87 12.15
C GLU A 87 2.97 4.85 12.06
N TRP A 88 3.61 4.74 10.89
CA TRP A 88 4.83 3.93 10.71
C TRP A 88 5.97 4.34 11.64
N GLY A 89 5.96 5.56 12.20
CA GLY A 89 6.90 5.96 13.25
C GLY A 89 6.85 5.08 14.49
N ARG A 90 5.72 4.44 14.78
CA ARG A 90 5.59 3.51 15.92
C ARG A 90 6.31 2.18 15.67
N ALA A 91 6.58 1.84 14.41
CA ALA A 91 7.28 0.60 14.03
C ALA A 91 8.80 0.68 14.14
N THR A 92 9.35 1.84 14.53
CA THR A 92 10.80 2.03 14.63
C THR A 92 11.22 2.90 15.81
N THR A 93 12.38 2.61 16.39
CA THR A 93 13.12 3.51 17.29
C THR A 93 14.15 4.37 16.54
N GLY A 94 14.33 4.12 15.24
CA GLY A 94 15.17 4.91 14.35
C GLY A 94 14.43 6.12 13.76
N LYS A 95 15.09 6.78 12.79
CA LYS A 95 14.49 7.93 12.08
C LYS A 95 13.28 7.48 11.26
N LEU A 96 12.17 8.18 11.40
CA LEU A 96 11.07 8.17 10.43
C LEU A 96 11.26 9.31 9.42
N THR A 97 11.17 8.99 8.13
CA THR A 97 10.93 9.98 7.06
C THR A 97 9.55 9.70 6.47
N VAL A 98 8.73 10.74 6.30
CA VAL A 98 7.46 10.66 5.57
C VAL A 98 7.58 11.49 4.29
N ALA A 99 7.22 10.90 3.15
CA ALA A 99 7.25 11.58 1.85
C ALA A 99 5.91 11.46 1.13
N GLU A 100 5.53 12.53 0.44
CA GLU A 100 4.25 12.66 -0.26
C GLU A 100 4.46 13.14 -1.70
N PRO A 101 5.01 12.27 -2.58
CA PRO A 101 5.09 12.55 -4.01
C PRO A 101 3.71 12.84 -4.61
N ALA A 102 3.70 13.54 -5.75
CA ALA A 102 2.45 13.84 -6.44
C ALA A 102 1.85 12.57 -7.06
N GLY A 103 0.58 12.27 -6.81
CA GLY A 103 -0.13 11.11 -7.33
C GLY A 103 -1.19 10.58 -6.37
N GLY A 104 -2.09 9.75 -6.91
CA GLY A 104 -3.07 8.99 -6.13
C GLY A 104 -2.45 7.73 -5.51
N HIS A 105 -3.28 6.72 -5.25
CA HIS A 105 -2.82 5.45 -4.67
C HIS A 105 -1.76 4.73 -5.52
N MET A 106 -1.83 4.90 -6.85
CA MET A 106 -0.91 4.27 -7.82
C MET A 106 0.29 5.15 -8.17
N TYR A 107 0.65 6.13 -7.33
CA TYR A 107 1.81 7.02 -7.54
C TYR A 107 3.09 6.23 -7.92
N LEU A 108 3.26 5.02 -7.37
CA LEU A 108 4.41 4.15 -7.62
C LEU A 108 4.48 3.61 -9.06
N ALA A 109 3.34 3.45 -9.72
CA ALA A 109 3.24 2.97 -11.10
C ALA A 109 3.15 4.15 -12.09
N GLU A 110 2.46 5.22 -11.69
CA GLU A 110 2.26 6.42 -12.52
C GLU A 110 3.50 7.31 -12.57
N ARG A 111 4.24 7.42 -11.47
CA ARG A 111 5.44 8.25 -11.31
C ARG A 111 6.54 7.53 -10.53
N PRO A 112 7.11 6.45 -11.09
CA PRO A 112 8.14 5.66 -10.40
C PRO A 112 9.42 6.45 -10.11
N GLU A 113 9.77 7.44 -10.93
CA GLU A 113 11.02 8.19 -10.84
C GLU A 113 11.18 8.93 -9.50
N GLU A 114 10.15 9.66 -9.08
CA GLU A 114 10.15 10.41 -7.80
C GLU A 114 10.30 9.46 -6.60
N LEU A 115 9.64 8.29 -6.64
CA LEU A 115 9.79 7.26 -5.61
C LEU A 115 11.22 6.68 -5.59
N LEU A 116 11.79 6.38 -6.75
CA LEU A 116 13.13 5.82 -6.85
C LEU A 116 14.20 6.82 -6.37
N GLU A 117 14.03 8.11 -6.64
CA GLU A 117 14.90 9.17 -6.13
C GLU A 117 14.86 9.26 -4.60
N LEU A 118 13.67 9.20 -4.00
CA LEU A 118 13.48 9.16 -2.55
C LEU A 118 14.18 7.96 -1.91
N VAL A 119 13.98 6.76 -2.46
CA VAL A 119 14.62 5.53 -1.98
C VAL A 119 16.14 5.63 -2.10
N ALA A 120 16.65 6.12 -3.24
CA ALA A 120 18.07 6.26 -3.47
C ALA A 120 18.72 7.28 -2.50
N ALA A 121 18.02 8.35 -2.15
CA ALA A 121 18.48 9.33 -1.16
C ALA A 121 18.61 8.72 0.24
N GLU A 122 17.61 7.97 0.71
CA GLU A 122 17.65 7.33 2.04
C GLU A 122 18.70 6.21 2.12
N VAL A 123 18.93 5.46 1.03
CA VAL A 123 20.00 4.46 0.96
C VAL A 123 21.38 5.10 1.07
N ARG A 124 21.63 6.21 0.35
CA ARG A 124 22.89 6.97 0.45
C ARG A 124 23.10 7.51 1.86
N ALA A 125 22.09 8.18 2.42
CA ALA A 125 22.15 8.72 3.79
C ALA A 125 22.38 7.65 4.87
N THR A 126 22.03 6.39 4.60
CA THR A 126 22.29 5.28 5.53
C THR A 126 23.69 4.70 5.40
N ARG A 127 24.28 4.70 4.19
CA ARG A 127 25.66 4.24 3.96
C ARG A 127 26.71 5.19 4.54
N ASP A 128 26.39 6.48 4.58
CA ASP A 128 27.31 7.51 5.04
C ASP A 128 27.29 7.70 6.58
N ARG A 129 26.55 6.86 7.31
CA ARG A 129 26.46 6.82 8.79
C ARG A 129 27.29 5.68 9.37
#